data_AF-A0A329RMC3-F1
#
_entry.id   AF-A0A329RMC3-F1
#
_cell.length_a   1.000
_cell.length_b   1.000
_cell.length_c   1.000
_cell.angle_alpha   90.00
_cell.angle_beta   90.00
_cell.angle_gamma   90.00
#
_symmetry.space_group_name_H-M   'P 1'
#
loop_
_entity.id
_entity.type
_entity.pdbx_description
1 polymer ?
#
loop_
_entity_poly.entity_id
_entity_poly.type
_entity_poly.pdbx_seq_one_letter_code
_entity_poly.pdbx_strand_id
1 'polypeptide(L)'
;MADRVRSNLGATAGNSYVHRVLKGMIYIVKKLRIEKLTMDKQTNKVKCKVFVEELIKHVKKSDMIIYLDEANFDIQLPRGNDWSCVEERMMVAFPHRKAWN
;
A
#
# COMPACT_ATOMS: atom_id res chain seq x y z
N MET A 1 12.19 -6.38 -7.81
CA MET A 1 13.36 -6.07 -6.97
C MET A 1 14.59 -5.72 -7.82
N ALA A 2 14.87 -6.50 -8.88
CA ALA A 2 15.99 -6.23 -9.81
C ALA A 2 16.07 -4.76 -10.29
N ASP A 3 14.96 -4.16 -10.72
CA ASP A 3 14.94 -2.77 -11.20
C ASP A 3 15.34 -1.76 -10.11
N ARG A 4 15.01 -2.04 -8.85
CA ARG A 4 15.36 -1.18 -7.71
C ARG A 4 16.79 -1.37 -7.22
N VAL A 5 17.30 -2.61 -7.27
CA VAL A 5 18.73 -2.87 -7.02
C VAL A 5 19.55 -2.11 -8.05
N ARG A 6 19.09 -2.08 -9.31
CA ARG A 6 19.72 -1.30 -10.36
C ARG A 6 19.59 0.21 -10.14
N SER A 7 18.39 0.73 -9.82
CA SER A 7 18.20 2.18 -9.63
C SER A 7 18.90 2.74 -8.40
N ASN A 8 18.95 1.99 -7.30
CA ASN A 8 19.44 2.50 -6.02
C ASN A 8 20.91 2.18 -5.77
N LEU A 9 21.41 1.05 -6.29
CA LEU A 9 22.78 0.57 -6.02
C LEU A 9 23.64 0.49 -7.30
N GLY A 10 23.07 0.77 -8.48
CA GLY A 10 23.78 0.64 -9.77
C GLY A 10 24.14 -0.80 -10.14
N ALA A 11 23.69 -1.78 -9.36
CA ALA A 11 24.09 -3.18 -9.49
C ALA A 11 23.01 -4.00 -10.18
N THR A 12 23.43 -5.02 -10.94
CA THR A 12 22.52 -6.04 -11.46
C THR A 12 22.80 -7.35 -10.76
N ALA A 13 21.81 -7.88 -10.05
CA ALA A 13 21.92 -9.15 -9.33
C ALA A 13 20.79 -10.09 -9.76
N GLY A 14 21.13 -11.37 -10.00
CA GLY A 14 20.15 -12.42 -10.25
C GLY A 14 19.39 -12.80 -8.98
N ASN A 15 18.11 -13.13 -9.12
CA ASN A 15 17.26 -13.50 -7.97
C ASN A 15 17.82 -14.68 -7.16
N SER A 16 18.42 -15.67 -7.83
CA SER A 16 19.05 -16.83 -7.19
C SER A 16 20.27 -16.46 -6.34
N TYR A 17 21.09 -15.51 -6.81
CA TYR A 17 22.23 -14.99 -6.07
C TYR A 17 21.80 -14.24 -4.81
N VAL A 18 20.80 -13.36 -4.95
CA VAL A 18 20.24 -12.60 -3.81
C VAL A 18 19.63 -13.56 -2.77
N HIS A 19 18.84 -14.54 -3.22
CA HIS A 19 18.27 -15.54 -2.32
C HIS A 19 19.36 -16.35 -1.59
N ARG A 20 20.43 -16.77 -2.29
CA ARG A 20 21.53 -17.52 -1.68
C ARG A 20 22.24 -16.73 -0.59
N VAL A 21 22.51 -15.44 -0.83
CA VAL A 21 23.16 -14.56 0.16
C VAL A 21 22.25 -14.35 1.37
N LEU A 22 20.95 -14.15 1.14
CA LEU A 22 20.00 -13.87 2.20
C LEU A 22 19.62 -15.10 3.04
N LYS A 23 19.75 -16.32 2.51
CA LYS A 23 19.34 -17.59 3.17
C LYS A 23 19.98 -17.83 4.56
N GLY A 24 21.11 -17.19 4.86
CA GLY A 24 21.78 -17.27 6.17
C GLY A 24 21.60 -16.03 7.05
N MET A 25 20.87 -15.02 6.60
CA MET A 25 20.64 -13.77 7.33
C MET A 25 19.22 -13.77 7.91
N ILE A 26 19.02 -13.10 9.03
CA ILE A 26 17.67 -12.85 9.54
C ILE A 26 17.09 -11.69 8.75
N TYR A 27 16.25 -11.99 7.76
CA TYR A 27 15.55 -10.97 6.97
C TYR A 27 14.06 -11.30 6.83
N ILE A 28 13.23 -10.26 6.77
CA ILE A 28 11.80 -10.37 6.50
C ILE A 28 11.49 -9.57 5.24
N VAL A 29 10.80 -10.20 4.29
CA VAL A 29 10.29 -9.50 3.11
C VAL A 29 8.97 -8.84 3.48
N LYS A 30 8.94 -7.51 3.53
CA LYS A 30 7.72 -6.73 3.71
C LYS A 30 7.21 -6.20 2.38
N LYS A 31 5.89 -6.22 2.19
CA LYS A 31 5.24 -5.55 1.05
C LYS A 31 5.43 -4.04 1.20
N LEU A 32 5.91 -3.37 0.15
CA LEU A 32 6.03 -1.92 0.15
C LEU A 32 4.63 -1.29 0.12
N ARG A 33 4.39 -0.33 1.01
CA ARG A 33 3.19 0.50 0.98
C ARG A 33 3.27 1.41 -0.24
N ILE A 34 2.36 1.24 -1.19
CA ILE A 34 2.25 2.13 -2.34
C ILE A 34 1.44 3.34 -1.86
N GLU A 35 2.12 4.44 -1.61
CA GLU A 35 1.45 5.72 -1.34
C GLU A 35 1.00 6.34 -2.66
N LYS A 36 -0.19 6.97 -2.64
CA LYS A 36 -0.66 7.71 -3.79
C LYS A 36 0.28 8.89 -4.02
N LEU A 37 0.78 9.07 -5.24
CA LEU A 37 1.67 10.19 -5.62
C LEU A 37 1.08 11.57 -5.26
N THR A 38 -0.23 11.66 -5.14
CA THR A 38 -0.93 12.87 -4.71
C THR A 38 -0.71 13.20 -3.22
N MET A 39 -0.52 12.20 -2.36
CA MET A 39 -0.37 12.42 -0.91
C MET A 39 1.02 12.95 -0.54
N ASP A 40 2.06 12.59 -1.29
CA ASP A 40 3.44 12.95 -0.97
C ASP A 40 3.85 14.35 -1.49
N LYS A 41 2.93 15.09 -2.11
CA LYS A 41 3.18 16.46 -2.56
C LYS A 41 3.44 17.37 -1.36
N GLN A 42 4.52 18.16 -1.43
CA GLN A 42 4.90 19.10 -0.36
C GLN A 42 3.75 20.05 0.03
N THR A 43 2.96 20.48 -0.95
CA THR A 43 1.78 21.32 -0.75
C THR A 43 0.73 20.65 0.14
N ASN A 44 0.51 19.35 0.01
CA ASN A 44 -0.44 18.61 0.83
C ASN A 44 0.10 18.39 2.24
N LYS A 45 1.41 18.16 2.39
CA LYS A 45 2.06 18.08 3.71
C LYS A 45 1.90 19.37 4.51
N VAL A 46 2.08 20.52 3.87
CA VAL A 46 1.89 21.83 4.50
C VAL A 46 0.43 22.03 4.91
N LYS A 47 -0.53 21.75 4.01
CA LYS A 47 -1.97 21.85 4.32
C LYS A 47 -2.38 20.93 5.47
N CYS A 48 -1.92 19.68 5.48
CA CYS A 48 -2.17 18.75 6.57
C CYS A 48 -1.60 19.26 7.91
N LYS A 49 -0.40 19.84 7.91
CA LYS A 49 0.20 20.40 9.12
C LYS A 49 -0.65 21.54 9.70
N VAL A 50 -1.03 22.51 8.87
CA VAL A 50 -1.87 23.65 9.29
C VAL A 50 -3.20 23.17 9.87
N PHE A 51 -3.87 22.24 9.17
CA PHE A 51 -5.13 21.66 9.64
C PHE A 51 -4.99 20.98 11.01
N VAL A 52 -3.93 20.19 11.21
CA VAL A 52 -3.68 19.50 12.49
C VAL A 52 -3.42 20.51 13.62
N GLU A 53 -2.66 21.57 13.36
CA GLU A 53 -2.41 22.62 14.35
C GLU A 53 -3.70 23.34 14.78
N GLU A 54 -4.60 23.62 13.85
CA GLU A 54 -5.92 24.20 14.14
C GLU A 54 -6.82 23.22 14.89
N LEU A 55 -6.85 21.95 14.47
CA LEU A 55 -7.62 20.90 15.14
C LEU A 55 -7.21 20.75 16.60
N ILE A 56 -5.91 20.77 16.90
CA ILE A 56 -5.39 20.69 18.27
C ILE A 56 -5.85 21.88 19.12
N LYS A 57 -5.98 23.09 18.55
CA LYS A 57 -6.49 24.26 19.28
C LYS A 57 -7.96 24.05 19.68
N HIS A 58 -8.79 23.54 18.78
CA HIS A 58 -10.20 23.23 19.06
C HIS A 58 -10.36 22.10 20.08
N VAL A 59 -9.52 21.06 20.01
CA VAL A 59 -9.48 19.99 21.02
C VAL A 59 -9.13 20.55 22.40
N LYS A 60 -8.13 21.44 22.50
CA LYS A 60 -7.76 22.09 23.77
C LYS A 60 -8.88 22.97 24.34
N LYS A 61 -9.70 23.56 23.47
CA LYS A 61 -10.86 24.37 23.84
C LYS A 61 -12.08 23.52 24.24
N SER A 62 -11.99 22.20 24.09
CA SER A 62 -13.10 21.27 24.30
C SER A 62 -14.29 21.52 23.37
N ASP A 63 -14.02 22.00 22.16
CA ASP A 63 -15.05 22.18 21.13
C ASP A 63 -15.54 20.81 20.61
N MET A 64 -16.82 20.71 20.27
CA MET A 64 -17.38 19.49 19.67
C MET A 64 -16.97 19.39 18.20
N ILE A 65 -16.29 18.30 17.83
CA ILE A 65 -15.80 18.06 16.46
C ILE A 65 -16.67 16.98 15.81
N ILE A 66 -17.29 17.30 14.68
CA ILE A 66 -18.08 16.37 13.87
C ILE A 66 -17.30 16.06 12.60
N TYR A 67 -17.02 14.78 12.35
CA TYR A 67 -16.40 14.31 11.11
C TYR A 67 -17.49 13.81 10.16
N LEU A 68 -17.47 14.32 8.93
CA LEU A 68 -18.33 13.88 7.83
C LEU A 68 -17.43 13.43 6.69
N ASP A 69 -17.67 12.24 6.17
CA ASP A 69 -16.98 11.70 5.01
C ASP A 69 -17.95 10.86 4.18
N GLU A 70 -17.79 10.90 2.86
CA GLU A 70 -18.55 10.08 1.93
C GLU A 70 -17.70 8.87 1.53
N ALA A 71 -18.20 7.67 1.84
CA ALA A 71 -17.55 6.42 1.45
C ALA A 71 -18.39 5.69 0.40
N ASN A 72 -17.78 5.36 -0.75
CA ASN A 72 -18.38 4.46 -1.72
C ASN A 72 -18.33 3.02 -1.20
N PHE A 73 -19.51 2.40 -1.00
CA PHE A 73 -19.63 1.00 -0.66
C PHE A 73 -19.78 0.15 -1.92
N ASP A 74 -18.65 -0.25 -2.51
CA ASP A 74 -18.64 -1.17 -3.65
C ASP A 74 -18.91 -2.61 -3.18
N ILE A 75 -19.72 -3.37 -3.92
CA ILE A 75 -19.98 -4.81 -3.67
C ILE A 75 -18.79 -5.67 -4.13
N GLN A 76 -17.58 -5.10 -4.20
CA GLN A 76 -16.41 -5.84 -4.64
C GLN A 76 -16.00 -6.85 -3.57
N LEU A 77 -16.08 -8.13 -3.92
CA LEU A 77 -15.53 -9.20 -3.09
C LEU A 77 -13.99 -9.10 -3.14
N PRO A 78 -13.31 -8.99 -1.98
CA PRO A 78 -11.86 -9.08 -1.96
C PRO A 78 -11.45 -10.45 -2.51
N ARG A 79 -10.32 -10.51 -3.22
CA ARG A 79 -9.77 -11.81 -3.63
C ARG A 79 -9.47 -12.61 -2.35
N GLY A 80 -10.01 -13.82 -2.27
CA GLY A 80 -9.76 -14.72 -1.14
C GLY A 80 -8.27 -15.02 -1.01
N ASN A 81 -7.75 -14.87 0.21
CA ASN A 81 -6.44 -15.37 0.60
C ASN A 81 -6.64 -16.73 1.29
N ASP A 82 -7.21 -17.69 0.56
CA ASP A 82 -7.34 -19.07 1.04
C ASP A 82 -5.99 -19.81 0.93
N TRP A 83 -6.00 -21.13 1.07
CA TRP A 83 -4.80 -21.97 0.91
C TRP A 83 -5.12 -23.15 -0.01
N SER A 84 -4.20 -23.51 -0.91
CA SER A 84 -4.26 -24.74 -1.72
C SER A 84 -2.96 -25.52 -1.61
N CYS A 85 -3.00 -26.79 -2.03
CA CYS A 85 -1.80 -27.60 -2.17
C CYS A 85 -0.84 -26.99 -3.22
N VAL A 86 0.44 -27.28 -3.06
CA VAL A 86 1.49 -26.85 -3.98
C VAL A 86 1.17 -27.41 -5.38
N GLU A 87 1.22 -26.55 -6.40
CA GLU A 87 0.84 -26.81 -7.80
C GLU A 87 -0.67 -26.88 -8.11
N GLU A 88 -1.55 -26.78 -7.10
CA GLU A 88 -2.99 -26.67 -7.32
C GLU A 88 -3.46 -25.21 -7.40
N ARG A 89 -4.36 -24.91 -8.33
CA ARG A 89 -5.02 -23.60 -8.38
C ARG A 89 -6.04 -23.48 -7.25
N MET A 90 -5.81 -22.50 -6.38
CA MET A 90 -6.65 -22.21 -5.24
C MET A 90 -8.03 -21.63 -5.61
N MET A 91 -8.07 -20.63 -6.49
CA MET A 91 -9.30 -20.00 -6.95
C MET A 91 -9.05 -19.30 -8.30
N VAL A 92 -9.99 -19.40 -9.23
CA VAL A 92 -9.97 -18.64 -10.49
C VAL A 92 -10.86 -17.41 -10.31
N ALA A 93 -10.28 -16.29 -9.90
CA ALA A 93 -10.98 -15.01 -9.88
C ALA A 93 -11.04 -14.44 -11.29
N PHE A 94 -12.22 -14.45 -11.91
CA PHE A 94 -12.43 -13.79 -13.19
C PHE A 94 -12.31 -12.27 -13.02
N PRO A 95 -11.63 -11.55 -13.95
CA PRO A 95 -11.64 -10.10 -13.94
C PRO A 95 -13.09 -9.62 -14.10
N HIS A 96 -13.41 -8.48 -13.48
CA HIS A 96 -14.72 -7.84 -13.64
C HIS A 96 -15.03 -7.68 -15.13
N ARG A 97 -16.18 -8.21 -15.59
CA ARG A 97 -16.70 -7.84 -16.92
C ARG A 97 -17.10 -6.37 -16.85
N LYS A 98 -16.62 -5.57 -17.79
CA LYS A 98 -17.19 -4.24 -18.03
C LYS A 98 -18.64 -4.44 -18.48
N ALA A 99 -19.58 -3.70 -17.89
CA ALA A 99 -20.92 -3.60 -18.43
C ALA A 99 -20.82 -3.16 -19.90
N TRP A 100 -21.57 -3.81 -20.79
CA TRP A 100 -21.63 -3.43 -22.20
C TRP A 100 -22.08 -1.98 -22.32
N ASN A 101 -21.29 -1.18 -23.03
CA ASN A 101 -21.78 -0.01 -23.76
C ASN A 101 -22.18 -0.46 -25.16
#